data_AF-X6D4R2-F1
#
_entry.id   AF-X6D4R2-F1
#
_cell.length_a   1.000
_cell.length_b   1.000
_cell.length_c   1.000
_cell.angle_alpha   90.00
_cell.angle_beta   90.00
_cell.angle_gamma   90.00
#
_symmetry.space_group_name_H-M   'P 1'
#
loop_
_entity.id
_entity.type
_entity.pdbx_description
1 polymer ?
#
loop_
_entity_poly.entity_id
_entity_poly.type
_entity_poly.pdbx_seq_one_letter_code
_entity_poly.pdbx_strand_id
1 'polypeptide(L)'
;LFGVDSGYRSHIVYTWVRGKPATFALKGVDGWSRPPLGQPSPVDIDFNGKRIRNGAMVWAVGTWPLKGAFYADLRKEGVAAGQPVNPPGYIHFGHWQDEVYFRQITSEYLANETFRGRVRRVWTVRRGEENHLLDCEVYNSALADYLGLSRMTEDQWKHLAAERGLPGDLDFFAPAPLLAQAAMPVPKPAPKPAEDKNAPKGERFVNARSGWLKG
;
A
#
# COMPACT_ATOMS: atom_id res chain seq x y z
N LEU A 1 -9.18 6.21 -9.22
CA LEU A 1 -9.52 7.20 -8.19
C LEU A 1 -8.47 8.29 -8.22
N PHE A 2 -8.84 9.56 -8.18
CA PHE A 2 -7.90 10.69 -8.24
C PHE A 2 -8.31 11.78 -7.25
N GLY A 3 -7.44 12.11 -6.29
CA GLY A 3 -7.66 13.19 -5.33
C GLY A 3 -6.96 14.47 -5.77
N VAL A 4 -7.62 15.61 -5.56
CA VAL A 4 -7.05 16.94 -5.82
C VAL A 4 -7.19 17.77 -4.57
N ASP A 5 -6.09 18.35 -4.08
CA ASP A 5 -6.16 19.29 -2.98
C ASP A 5 -6.98 20.52 -3.37
N SER A 6 -7.94 20.88 -2.53
CA SER A 6 -8.78 22.07 -2.71
C SER A 6 -8.45 23.17 -1.70
N GLY A 7 -7.34 23.05 -0.97
CA GLY A 7 -6.82 24.08 -0.07
C GLY A 7 -6.46 25.38 -0.79
N TYR A 8 -5.97 25.30 -2.03
CA TYR A 8 -5.67 26.45 -2.89
C TYR A 8 -6.54 26.46 -4.15
N ARG A 9 -6.98 27.66 -4.59
CA ARG A 9 -7.83 27.86 -5.79
C ARG A 9 -9.01 26.88 -5.89
N SER A 10 -9.69 26.67 -4.76
CA SER A 10 -10.79 25.70 -4.60
C SER A 10 -11.85 25.72 -5.71
N HIS A 11 -12.24 26.90 -6.19
CA HIS A 11 -13.20 27.06 -7.28
C HIS A 11 -12.79 26.35 -8.58
N ILE A 12 -11.49 26.33 -8.91
CA ILE A 12 -10.95 25.62 -10.10
C ILE A 12 -11.07 24.12 -9.88
N VAL A 13 -10.67 23.65 -8.70
CA VAL A 13 -10.73 22.24 -8.33
C VAL A 13 -12.17 21.73 -8.37
N TYR A 14 -13.11 22.49 -7.77
CA TYR A 14 -14.53 22.15 -7.75
C TYR A 14 -15.11 22.09 -9.16
N THR A 15 -14.78 23.07 -10.01
CA THR A 15 -15.19 23.06 -11.41
C THR A 15 -14.63 21.84 -12.16
N TRP A 16 -13.37 21.46 -11.88
CA TRP A 16 -12.73 20.34 -12.53
C TRP A 16 -13.29 18.97 -12.10
N VAL A 17 -13.61 18.78 -10.82
CA VAL A 17 -14.18 17.50 -10.32
C VAL A 17 -15.66 17.34 -10.63
N ARG A 18 -16.37 18.43 -10.92
CA ARG A 18 -17.83 18.41 -11.15
C ARG A 18 -18.20 17.44 -12.26
N GLY A 19 -19.11 16.52 -11.97
CA GLY A 19 -19.62 15.54 -12.93
C GLY A 19 -18.62 14.47 -13.38
N LYS A 20 -17.38 14.45 -12.86
CA LYS A 20 -16.38 13.45 -13.20
C LYS A 20 -16.42 12.27 -12.22
N PRO A 21 -16.47 11.03 -12.73
CA PRO A 21 -16.44 9.85 -11.88
C PRO A 21 -15.06 9.68 -11.25
N ALA A 22 -15.03 9.15 -10.02
CA ALA A 22 -13.80 8.79 -9.31
C ALA A 22 -12.76 9.93 -9.12
N THR A 23 -13.20 11.20 -9.15
CA THR A 23 -12.39 12.38 -8.83
C THR A 23 -12.88 13.07 -7.57
N PHE A 24 -11.98 13.39 -6.66
CA PHE A 24 -12.31 13.82 -5.29
C PHE A 24 -11.64 15.16 -5.02
N ALA A 25 -12.43 16.19 -4.69
CA ALA A 25 -11.89 17.43 -4.13
C ALA A 25 -11.63 17.20 -2.64
N LEU A 26 -10.36 17.20 -2.24
CA LEU A 26 -9.92 16.91 -0.89
C LEU A 26 -9.67 18.19 -0.11
N LYS A 27 -10.06 18.21 1.16
CA LYS A 27 -9.78 19.32 2.06
C LYS A 27 -9.29 18.80 3.39
N GLY A 28 -8.04 19.09 3.72
CA GLY A 28 -7.46 18.81 5.02
C GLY A 28 -8.21 19.53 6.13
N VAL A 29 -8.55 18.79 7.18
CA VAL A 29 -9.18 19.31 8.38
C VAL A 29 -8.41 18.87 9.62
N ASP A 30 -8.15 19.84 10.49
CA ASP A 30 -7.45 19.61 11.74
C ASP A 30 -8.31 18.83 12.75
N GLY A 31 -7.63 18.04 13.59
CA GLY A 31 -8.20 17.42 14.79
C GLY A 31 -7.84 15.94 14.95
N TRP A 32 -7.57 15.54 16.20
CA TRP A 32 -7.15 14.19 16.57
C TRP A 32 -8.22 13.10 16.38
N SER A 33 -9.50 13.46 16.37
CA SER A 33 -10.62 12.51 16.29
C SER A 33 -11.29 12.47 14.91
N ARG A 34 -10.64 13.04 13.89
CA ARG A 34 -11.17 13.05 12.52
C ARG A 34 -10.83 11.73 11.83
N PRO A 35 -11.77 11.14 11.05
CA PRO A 35 -11.46 9.97 10.25
C PRO A 35 -10.49 10.33 9.11
N PRO A 36 -9.73 9.36 8.55
CA PRO A 36 -8.89 9.57 7.38
C PRO A 36 -9.64 10.25 6.23
N LEU A 37 -10.83 9.76 5.90
CA LEU A 37 -11.73 10.40 4.94
C LEU A 37 -13.13 10.55 5.55
N GLY A 38 -13.60 11.79 5.63
CA GLY A 38 -14.91 12.16 6.15
C GLY A 38 -16.03 12.06 5.12
N GLN A 39 -17.26 12.22 5.60
CA GLN A 39 -18.44 12.25 4.73
C GLN A 39 -18.35 13.42 3.73
N PRO A 40 -18.62 13.18 2.44
CA PRO A 40 -18.55 14.22 1.42
C PRO A 40 -19.66 15.26 1.65
N SER A 41 -19.30 16.52 1.43
CA SER A 41 -20.23 17.66 1.55
C SER A 41 -20.40 18.36 0.19
N PRO A 42 -21.64 18.68 -0.23
CA PRO A 42 -21.88 19.41 -1.46
C PRO A 42 -21.44 20.87 -1.30
N VAL A 43 -20.74 21.41 -2.29
CA VAL A 43 -20.34 22.82 -2.32
C VAL A 43 -21.12 23.67 -3.32
N ASP A 44 -21.76 23.04 -4.30
CA ASP A 44 -22.55 23.74 -5.32
C ASP A 44 -23.99 23.96 -4.85
N ILE A 45 -24.38 25.22 -4.77
CA ILE A 45 -25.71 25.69 -4.38
C ILE A 45 -26.22 26.61 -5.49
N ASP A 46 -27.48 26.46 -5.89
CA ASP A 46 -28.15 27.35 -6.83
C ASP A 46 -28.52 28.71 -6.18
N PHE A 47 -28.99 29.66 -6.99
CA PHE A 47 -29.41 30.99 -6.50
C PHE A 47 -30.56 30.94 -5.48
N ASN A 48 -31.31 29.84 -5.44
CA ASN A 48 -32.41 29.61 -4.49
C ASN A 48 -31.94 28.88 -3.22
N GLY A 49 -30.63 28.69 -3.02
CA GLY A 49 -30.08 28.02 -1.85
C GLY A 49 -30.21 26.49 -1.90
N LYS A 50 -30.65 25.91 -3.02
CA LYS A 50 -30.82 24.47 -3.18
C LYS A 50 -29.55 23.85 -3.77
N ARG A 51 -29.23 22.65 -3.30
CA ARG A 51 -28.07 21.88 -3.77
C ARG A 51 -28.24 21.54 -5.26
N ILE A 52 -27.20 21.79 -6.04
CA ILE A 52 -27.16 21.42 -7.46
C ILE A 52 -27.00 19.89 -7.55
N ARG A 53 -27.90 19.23 -8.29
CA ARG A 53 -27.81 17.79 -8.55
C ARG A 53 -26.53 17.50 -9.34
N ASN A 54 -25.74 16.52 -8.88
CA ASN A 54 -24.40 16.20 -9.41
C ASN A 54 -23.40 17.38 -9.31
N GLY A 55 -23.60 18.28 -8.36
CA GLY A 55 -22.62 19.31 -8.01
C GLY A 55 -21.32 18.73 -7.47
N ALA A 56 -20.30 19.57 -7.36
CA ALA A 56 -19.03 19.22 -6.76
C ALA A 56 -19.22 18.83 -5.29
N MET A 57 -18.49 17.80 -4.88
CA MET A 57 -18.45 17.29 -3.51
C MET A 57 -17.04 17.50 -2.97
N VAL A 58 -16.95 17.99 -1.73
CA VAL A 58 -15.69 18.12 -0.99
C VAL A 58 -15.62 17.07 0.09
N TRP A 59 -14.51 16.35 0.11
CA TRP A 59 -14.21 15.28 1.05
C TRP A 59 -13.21 15.80 2.08
N ALA A 60 -13.64 15.84 3.34
CA ALA A 60 -12.78 16.26 4.43
C ALA A 60 -11.77 15.17 4.75
N VAL A 61 -10.48 15.50 4.88
CA VAL A 61 -9.42 14.56 5.25
C VAL A 61 -8.92 14.88 6.65
N GLY A 62 -9.04 13.94 7.58
CA GLY A 62 -8.53 14.09 8.95
C GLY A 62 -7.01 13.99 8.97
N THR A 63 -6.30 15.12 8.95
CA THR A 63 -4.86 15.13 8.69
C THR A 63 -4.02 14.72 9.90
N TRP A 64 -4.48 14.98 11.13
CA TRP A 64 -3.62 14.85 12.32
C TRP A 64 -3.23 13.39 12.64
N PRO A 65 -4.17 12.42 12.68
CA PRO A 65 -3.80 11.02 12.90
C PRO A 65 -2.93 10.47 11.76
N LEU A 66 -3.23 10.86 10.52
CA LEU A 66 -2.49 10.44 9.33
C LEU A 66 -1.05 10.95 9.34
N LYS A 67 -0.82 12.23 9.69
CA LYS A 67 0.53 12.78 9.90
C LYS A 67 1.26 12.00 11.00
N GLY A 68 0.58 11.71 12.11
CA GLY A 68 1.14 10.90 13.20
C GLY A 68 1.59 9.52 12.75
N ALA A 69 0.75 8.81 11.99
CA ALA A 69 1.08 7.51 11.42
C ALA A 69 2.26 7.60 10.43
N PHE A 70 2.20 8.56 9.51
CA PHE A 70 3.26 8.80 8.53
C PHE A 70 4.62 9.05 9.20
N TYR A 71 4.71 9.94 10.19
CA TYR A 71 5.97 10.17 10.91
C TYR A 71 6.42 8.96 11.75
N ALA A 72 5.49 8.15 12.26
CA ALA A 72 5.81 6.91 12.98
C ALA A 72 6.37 5.81 12.06
N ASP A 73 5.94 5.81 10.80
CA ASP A 73 6.43 4.94 9.74
C ASP A 73 7.76 5.45 9.16
N LEU A 74 7.86 6.76 8.94
CA LEU A 74 9.05 7.42 8.38
C LEU A 74 10.32 7.22 9.22
N ARG A 75 10.18 7.14 10.55
CA ARG A 75 11.33 6.90 11.46
C ARG A 75 11.83 5.46 11.48
N LYS A 76 11.14 4.53 10.81
CA LYS A 76 11.52 3.10 10.83
C LYS A 76 12.78 2.90 10.00
N GLU A 77 13.73 2.17 10.56
CA GLU A 77 14.95 1.76 9.87
C GLU A 77 14.72 0.43 9.15
N GLY A 78 15.27 0.31 7.94
CA GLY A 78 15.17 -0.88 7.10
C GLY A 78 16.54 -1.43 6.73
N VAL A 79 16.57 -2.30 5.72
CA VAL A 79 17.79 -2.98 5.27
C VAL A 79 18.89 -2.00 4.87
N ALA A 80 18.52 -0.86 4.27
CA ALA A 80 19.47 0.19 3.90
C ALA A 80 20.23 0.79 5.10
N ALA A 81 19.64 0.73 6.30
CA ALA A 81 20.25 1.17 7.55
C ALA A 81 20.93 0.02 8.33
N GLY A 82 21.09 -1.16 7.71
CA GLY A 82 21.72 -2.33 8.33
C GLY A 82 20.77 -3.24 9.12
N GLN A 83 19.45 -3.01 9.07
CA GLN A 83 18.49 -3.91 9.69
C GLN A 83 18.36 -5.22 8.88
N PRO A 84 18.08 -6.37 9.52
CA PRO A 84 17.97 -7.65 8.80
C PRO A 84 16.77 -7.72 7.84
N VAL A 85 15.75 -6.90 8.05
CA VAL A 85 14.49 -6.89 7.30
C VAL A 85 13.87 -5.49 7.39
N ASN A 86 13.11 -5.09 6.35
CA ASN A 86 12.29 -3.89 6.41
C ASN A 86 11.08 -4.14 7.32
N PRO A 87 10.90 -3.40 8.43
CA PRO A 87 9.78 -3.64 9.33
C PRO A 87 8.44 -3.29 8.68
N PRO A 88 7.31 -3.85 9.16
CA PRO A 88 5.98 -3.47 8.67
C PRO A 88 5.76 -1.96 8.76
N GLY A 89 5.26 -1.35 7.68
CA GLY A 89 5.09 0.10 7.56
C GLY A 89 6.39 0.86 7.27
N TYR A 90 7.49 0.19 6.91
CA TYR A 90 8.68 0.87 6.39
C TYR A 90 8.36 1.58 5.07
N ILE A 91 8.74 2.85 4.97
CA ILE A 91 8.50 3.66 3.76
C ILE A 91 9.67 3.48 2.80
N HIS A 92 9.36 3.03 1.59
CA HIS A 92 10.34 2.89 0.51
C HIS A 92 10.41 4.18 -0.31
N PHE A 93 11.63 4.72 -0.48
CA PHE A 93 11.88 5.89 -1.32
C PHE A 93 12.60 5.49 -2.61
N GLY A 94 12.20 6.12 -3.71
CA GLY A 94 12.91 6.00 -4.98
C GLY A 94 14.22 6.78 -4.97
N HIS A 95 15.23 6.28 -5.67
CA HIS A 95 16.55 6.93 -5.77
C HIS A 95 16.53 8.30 -6.47
N TRP A 96 15.42 8.64 -7.13
CA TRP A 96 15.24 9.93 -7.80
C TRP A 96 14.69 11.03 -6.89
N GLN A 97 14.30 10.70 -5.65
CA GLN A 97 13.84 11.71 -4.69
C GLN A 97 15.04 12.46 -4.12
N ASP A 98 14.95 13.79 -4.11
CA ASP A 98 16.03 14.69 -3.71
C ASP A 98 15.78 15.30 -2.32
N GLU A 99 16.72 16.15 -1.88
CA GLU A 99 16.62 16.87 -0.60
C GLU A 99 15.35 17.71 -0.51
N VAL A 100 14.88 18.30 -1.61
CA VAL A 100 13.65 19.11 -1.63
C VAL A 100 12.46 18.25 -1.24
N TYR A 101 12.35 17.04 -1.80
CA TYR A 101 11.32 16.09 -1.42
C TYR A 101 11.37 15.79 0.09
N PHE A 102 12.55 15.42 0.61
CA PHE A 102 12.72 15.07 2.02
C PHE A 102 12.45 16.22 2.99
N ARG A 103 12.86 17.44 2.65
CA ARG A 103 12.54 18.65 3.42
C ARG A 103 11.04 18.89 3.50
N GLN A 104 10.31 18.72 2.40
CA GLN A 104 8.86 18.94 2.38
C GLN A 104 8.09 17.85 3.14
N ILE A 105 8.45 16.57 3.01
CA ILE A 105 7.75 15.50 3.77
C ILE A 105 8.07 15.52 5.28
N THR A 106 9.15 16.21 5.68
CA THR A 106 9.54 16.42 7.10
C THR A 106 9.32 17.86 7.59
N SER A 107 8.60 18.66 6.80
CA SER A 107 8.41 20.09 7.01
C SER A 107 7.58 20.45 8.24
N GLU A 108 6.88 19.49 8.85
CA GLU A 108 6.01 19.73 9.99
C GLU A 108 6.54 19.11 11.28
N TYR A 109 6.14 19.69 12.41
CA TYR A 109 6.43 19.15 13.73
C TYR A 109 5.24 19.35 14.66
N LEU A 110 5.19 18.56 15.73
CA LEU A 110 4.14 18.66 16.73
C LEU A 110 4.51 19.69 17.80
N ALA A 111 3.90 20.86 17.73
CA ALA A 111 4.12 21.96 18.66
C ALA A 111 3.10 21.95 19.81
N ASN A 112 3.51 22.48 20.97
CA ASN A 112 2.58 22.83 22.04
C ASN A 112 2.13 24.28 21.84
N GLU A 113 0.82 24.49 21.73
CA GLU A 113 0.19 25.80 21.61
C GLU A 113 -0.75 26.02 22.79
N THR A 114 -0.71 27.21 23.40
CA THR A 114 -1.69 27.62 24.41
C THR A 114 -2.93 28.17 23.71
N PHE A 115 -4.04 27.44 23.75
CA PHE A 115 -5.31 27.85 23.19
C PHE A 115 -6.38 27.92 24.28
N ARG A 116 -6.96 29.10 24.48
CA ARG A 116 -7.99 29.35 25.52
C ARG A 116 -7.55 28.88 26.92
N GLY A 117 -6.31 29.17 27.30
CA GLY A 117 -5.75 28.82 28.61
C GLY A 117 -5.40 27.33 28.81
N ARG A 118 -5.49 26.51 27.76
CA ARG A 118 -5.07 25.10 27.80
C ARG A 118 -3.99 24.83 26.78
N VAL A 119 -2.99 24.03 27.16
CA VAL A 119 -1.97 23.55 26.22
C VAL A 119 -2.59 22.46 25.34
N ARG A 120 -2.48 22.61 24.03
CA ARG A 120 -2.84 21.59 23.04
C ARG A 120 -1.67 21.32 22.10
N ARG A 121 -1.65 20.12 21.53
CA ARG A 121 -0.69 19.75 20.49
C ARG A 121 -1.26 20.03 19.11
N VAL A 122 -0.52 20.76 18.29
CA VAL A 122 -0.88 21.15 16.93
C VAL A 122 0.28 20.84 15.97
N TRP A 123 -0.04 20.38 14.76
CA TRP A 123 0.95 20.26 13.70
C TRP A 123 1.27 21.65 13.17
N THR A 124 2.56 21.98 13.10
CA THR A 124 3.05 23.30 12.68
C THR A 124 4.12 23.12 11.61
N VAL A 125 4.02 23.88 10.53
CA VAL A 125 5.04 23.93 9.48
C VAL A 125 6.27 24.67 9.99
N ARG A 126 7.45 24.11 9.77
CA ARG A 126 8.75 24.72 10.09
C ARG A 126 8.90 26.03 9.30
N ARG A 127 9.50 27.03 9.93
CA ARG A 127 9.69 28.34 9.32
C ARG A 127 10.55 28.22 8.05
N GLY A 128 10.02 28.68 6.92
CA GLY A 128 10.72 28.67 5.64
C GLY A 128 10.62 27.35 4.87
N GLU A 129 9.83 26.40 5.35
CA GLU A 129 9.53 25.16 4.63
C GLU A 129 8.14 25.21 3.97
N GLU A 130 8.00 24.44 2.91
CA GLU A 130 6.72 24.12 2.28
C GLU A 130 6.33 22.67 2.62
N ASN A 131 5.05 22.36 2.69
CA ASN A 131 4.54 21.05 3.11
C ASN A 131 3.71 20.35 2.00
N HIS A 132 3.77 20.82 0.76
CA HIS A 132 2.93 20.32 -0.33
C HIS A 132 3.06 18.82 -0.54
N LEU A 133 4.28 18.29 -0.46
CA LEU A 133 4.52 16.85 -0.59
C LEU A 133 4.06 16.05 0.62
N LEU A 134 4.16 16.59 1.84
CA LEU A 134 3.59 15.95 3.02
C LEU A 134 2.06 15.85 2.91
N ASP A 135 1.40 16.92 2.48
CA ASP A 135 -0.06 16.91 2.31
C ASP A 135 -0.48 15.90 1.22
N CYS A 136 0.31 15.76 0.14
CA CYS A 136 0.11 14.70 -0.85
C CYS A 136 0.19 13.29 -0.23
N GLU A 137 1.22 12.99 0.58
CA GLU A 137 1.35 11.67 1.24
C GLU A 137 0.18 11.39 2.20
N VAL A 138 -0.25 12.40 2.95
CA VAL A 138 -1.38 12.32 3.88
C VAL A 138 -2.69 12.05 3.13
N TYR A 139 -2.94 12.75 2.03
CA TYR A 139 -4.13 12.54 1.21
C TYR A 139 -4.11 11.19 0.51
N ASN A 140 -2.95 10.76 0.01
CA ASN A 140 -2.77 9.44 -0.57
C ASN A 140 -3.10 8.35 0.46
N SER A 141 -2.66 8.50 1.71
CA SER A 141 -2.96 7.58 2.80
C SER A 141 -4.46 7.50 3.09
N ALA A 142 -5.16 8.64 3.08
CA ALA A 142 -6.62 8.67 3.23
C ALA A 142 -7.35 7.95 2.09
N LEU A 143 -6.92 8.16 0.85
CA LEU A 143 -7.51 7.49 -0.32
C LEU A 143 -7.17 5.99 -0.37
N ALA A 144 -5.99 5.59 0.08
CA ALA A 144 -5.60 4.20 0.21
C ALA A 144 -6.50 3.44 1.19
N ASP A 145 -6.80 4.05 2.34
CA ASP A 145 -7.74 3.49 3.31
C ASP A 145 -9.18 3.40 2.75
N TYR A 146 -9.62 4.44 2.02
CA TYR A 146 -10.90 4.45 1.31
C TYR A 146 -11.01 3.31 0.29
N LEU A 147 -9.94 3.05 -0.46
CA LEU A 147 -9.85 1.92 -1.40
C LEU A 147 -9.73 0.56 -0.70
N GLY A 148 -9.56 0.54 0.62
CA GLY A 148 -9.54 -0.68 1.43
C GLY A 148 -8.18 -1.37 1.49
N LEU A 149 -7.08 -0.70 1.12
CA LEU A 149 -5.73 -1.30 1.15
C LEU A 149 -5.36 -1.81 2.56
N SER A 150 -5.76 -1.08 3.60
CA SER A 150 -5.57 -1.45 5.01
C SER A 150 -6.31 -2.73 5.43
N ARG A 151 -7.30 -3.17 4.64
CA ARG A 151 -8.19 -4.30 4.92
C ARG A 151 -8.09 -5.42 3.88
N MET A 152 -7.17 -5.29 2.92
CA MET A 152 -6.95 -6.31 1.90
C MET A 152 -6.41 -7.59 2.55
N THR A 153 -6.99 -8.73 2.18
CA THR A 153 -6.49 -10.05 2.57
C THR A 153 -5.22 -10.40 1.79
N GLU A 154 -4.46 -11.38 2.28
CA GLU A 154 -3.27 -11.87 1.59
C GLU A 154 -3.57 -12.32 0.14
N ASP A 155 -4.70 -13.02 -0.08
CA ASP A 155 -5.13 -13.44 -1.41
C ASP A 155 -5.45 -12.26 -2.33
N GLN A 156 -6.05 -11.20 -1.79
CA GLN A 156 -6.33 -9.96 -2.54
C GLN A 156 -5.02 -9.26 -2.93
N TRP A 157 -4.03 -9.24 -2.04
CA TRP A 157 -2.70 -8.73 -2.34
C TRP A 157 -1.98 -9.55 -3.42
N LYS A 158 -2.03 -10.89 -3.35
CA LYS A 158 -1.49 -11.78 -4.40
C LYS A 158 -2.16 -11.55 -5.75
N HIS A 159 -3.49 -11.41 -5.76
CA HIS A 159 -4.23 -11.11 -6.98
C HIS A 159 -3.83 -9.76 -7.58
N LEU A 160 -3.78 -8.70 -6.77
CA LEU A 160 -3.36 -7.38 -7.21
C LEU A 160 -1.92 -7.40 -7.76
N ALA A 161 -1.01 -8.14 -7.12
CA ALA A 161 0.35 -8.29 -7.60
C ALA A 161 0.41 -9.00 -8.96
N ALA A 162 -0.36 -10.08 -9.15
CA ALA A 162 -0.47 -10.78 -10.42
C ALA A 162 -1.01 -9.87 -11.54
N GLU A 163 -2.03 -9.04 -11.27
CA GLU A 163 -2.52 -8.03 -12.21
C GLU A 163 -1.44 -7.01 -12.61
N ARG A 164 -0.48 -6.74 -11.72
CA ARG A 164 0.66 -5.85 -11.95
C ARG A 164 1.87 -6.54 -12.58
N GLY A 165 1.73 -7.81 -12.97
CA GLY A 165 2.75 -8.58 -13.68
C GLY A 165 3.78 -9.26 -12.77
N LEU A 166 3.53 -9.34 -11.46
CA LEU A 166 4.36 -10.11 -10.54
C LEU A 166 3.92 -11.58 -10.55
N PRO A 167 4.83 -12.56 -10.40
CA PRO A 167 4.45 -13.97 -10.31
C PRO A 167 3.44 -14.19 -9.17
N GLY A 168 2.34 -14.89 -9.43
CA GLY A 168 1.26 -15.09 -8.44
C GLY A 168 1.63 -15.99 -7.25
N ASP A 169 2.74 -16.71 -7.36
CA ASP A 169 3.36 -17.53 -6.33
C ASP A 169 4.40 -16.76 -5.49
N LEU A 170 4.65 -15.48 -5.80
CA LEU A 170 5.53 -14.63 -5.02
C LEU A 170 4.86 -14.27 -3.69
N ASP A 171 5.41 -14.77 -2.59
CA ASP A 171 5.03 -14.34 -1.24
C ASP A 171 5.73 -13.02 -0.89
N PHE A 172 5.04 -11.89 -1.07
CA PHE A 172 5.53 -10.55 -0.75
C PHE A 172 5.94 -10.36 0.70
N PHE A 173 5.44 -11.20 1.60
CA PHE A 173 5.65 -11.09 3.04
C PHE A 173 6.63 -12.15 3.56
N ALA A 174 7.10 -13.06 2.69
CA ALA A 174 8.11 -14.02 3.05
C ALA A 174 9.40 -13.30 3.49
N PRO A 175 10.02 -13.73 4.60
CA PRO A 175 11.29 -13.15 5.01
C PRO A 175 12.33 -13.37 3.89
N ALA A 176 13.25 -12.41 3.72
CA ALA A 176 14.24 -12.42 2.63
C ALA A 176 14.97 -13.76 2.41
N PRO A 177 15.29 -14.59 3.43
CA PRO A 177 15.85 -15.92 3.23
C PRO A 177 14.93 -16.90 2.49
N LEU A 178 13.62 -16.84 2.71
CA LEU A 178 12.64 -17.68 2.00
C LEU A 178 12.48 -17.24 0.55
N LEU A 179 12.44 -15.93 0.30
CA LEU A 179 12.42 -15.38 -1.06
C LEU A 179 13.67 -15.77 -1.85
N ALA A 180 14.85 -15.73 -1.20
CA ALA A 180 16.10 -16.16 -1.81
C ALA A 180 16.09 -17.66 -2.14
N GLN A 181 15.54 -18.51 -1.26
CA GLN A 181 15.38 -19.94 -1.53
C GLN A 181 14.37 -20.24 -2.64
N ALA A 182 13.25 -19.52 -2.69
CA ALA A 182 12.23 -19.66 -3.74
C ALA A 182 12.76 -19.21 -5.12
N ALA A 183 13.68 -18.24 -5.15
CA ALA A 183 14.34 -17.77 -6.37
C ALA A 183 15.51 -18.68 -6.83
N MET A 184 15.92 -19.69 -6.04
CA MET A 184 16.94 -20.63 -6.48
C MET A 184 16.37 -21.54 -7.59
N PRO A 185 17.06 -21.69 -8.72
CA PRO A 185 16.60 -22.60 -9.77
C PRO A 185 16.55 -24.02 -9.22
N VAL A 186 15.36 -24.63 -9.25
CA VAL A 186 15.18 -26.03 -8.91
C VAL A 186 16.11 -26.86 -9.79
N PRO A 187 17.03 -27.67 -9.23
CA PRO A 187 17.91 -28.50 -10.04
C PRO A 187 17.03 -29.41 -10.89
N LYS A 188 17.21 -29.31 -12.21
CA LYS A 188 16.50 -30.13 -13.20
C LYS A 188 16.66 -31.60 -12.78
N PRO A 189 15.57 -32.38 -12.63
CA PRO A 189 15.70 -33.77 -12.25
C PRO A 189 16.63 -34.47 -13.24
N ALA A 190 17.65 -35.14 -12.71
CA ALA A 190 18.59 -35.90 -13.53
C ALA A 190 17.79 -36.86 -14.44
N PRO A 191 18.17 -37.01 -15.72
CA PRO A 191 17.49 -37.94 -16.60
C PRO A 191 17.53 -39.33 -15.95
N LYS A 192 16.36 -39.94 -15.77
CA LYS A 192 16.27 -41.33 -15.30
C LYS A 192 17.18 -42.18 -16.19
N PRO A 193 18.00 -43.09 -15.62
CA PRO A 193 18.80 -44.01 -16.42
C PRO A 193 17.88 -44.70 -17.43
N ALA A 194 18.25 -44.65 -18.71
CA ALA A 194 17.54 -45.37 -19.74
C ALA A 194 17.53 -46.86 -19.36
N GLU A 195 16.34 -47.44 -19.21
CA GLU A 195 16.21 -48.89 -19.12
C GLU A 195 16.84 -49.51 -20.37
N ASP A 196 17.90 -50.27 -20.14
CA ASP A 196 18.61 -51.02 -21.16
C ASP A 196 17.67 -52.06 -21.76
N LYS A 197 17.19 -51.81 -22.98
CA LYS A 197 16.27 -52.71 -23.70
C LYS A 197 16.99 -53.93 -24.31
N ASN A 198 18.25 -54.18 -23.96
CA ASN A 198 19.05 -55.28 -24.51
C ASN A 198 19.45 -56.34 -23.46
N ALA A 199 18.54 -56.70 -22.55
CA ALA A 199 18.67 -57.98 -21.85
C ALA A 199 18.37 -59.15 -22.82
N PRO A 200 19.28 -60.14 -22.99
CA PRO A 200 19.02 -61.27 -23.86
C PRO A 200 17.84 -62.09 -23.31
N LYS A 201 16.86 -62.37 -24.17
CA LYS A 201 15.75 -63.31 -23.89
C LYS A 201 16.31 -64.73 -23.80
N GLY A 202 16.79 -65.10 -22.62
CA GLY A 202 17.19 -66.46 -22.27
C GLY A 202 16.10 -67.20 -21.50
N GLU A 203 15.53 -68.19 -22.18
CA GLU A 203 14.90 -69.41 -21.65
C GLU A 203 13.58 -69.32 -20.86
N ARG A 204 12.52 -69.73 -21.58
CA ARG A 204 11.26 -70.23 -21.06
C ARG A 204 11.51 -71.46 -20.18
N PHE A 205 11.22 -71.37 -18.89
CA PHE A 205 10.82 -72.54 -18.11
C PHE A 205 9.32 -72.48 -17.80
N VAL A 206 8.71 -73.64 -18.03
CA VAL A 206 7.29 -73.94 -18.09
C VAL A 206 6.76 -74.19 -16.66
N ASN A 207 5.53 -73.72 -16.40
CA ASN A 207 4.58 -74.12 -15.34
C ASN A 207 5.08 -74.88 -14.10
N ALA A 208 4.70 -74.39 -12.92
CA ALA A 208 3.80 -75.15 -12.04
C ALA A 208 3.08 -74.24 -11.04
N ARG A 209 1.75 -74.31 -11.06
CA ARG A 209 0.85 -73.82 -10.02
C ARG A 209 0.91 -74.70 -8.77
N SER A 210 0.31 -74.16 -7.72
CA SER A 210 -0.27 -74.77 -6.51
C SER A 210 0.69 -75.20 -5.42
N GLY A 211 0.50 -74.58 -4.26
CA GLY A 211 1.25 -74.83 -3.04
C GLY A 211 0.83 -76.08 -2.29
N TRP A 212 1.64 -76.45 -1.31
CA TRP A 212 1.36 -77.47 -0.32
C TRP A 212 2.15 -77.19 0.98
N LEU A 213 1.42 -77.25 2.11
CA LEU A 213 1.78 -77.55 3.51
C LEU A 213 2.83 -76.64 4.21
N LYS A 214 2.52 -75.87 5.26
CA LYS A 214 1.98 -76.21 6.60
C LYS A 214 2.57 -77.50 7.20
N GLY A 215 3.59 -77.30 8.04
CA GLY A 215 4.10 -78.20 9.07
C GLY A 215 4.84 -77.35 10.07
#